data_AF-A0A3B5KKT2-F1
#
_entry.id   AF-A0A3B5KKT2-F1
#
_cell.length_a   1.000
_cell.length_b   1.000
_cell.length_c   1.000
_cell.angle_alpha   90.00
_cell.angle_beta   90.00
_cell.angle_gamma   90.00
#
_symmetry.space_group_name_H-M   'P 1'
#
loop_
_entity.id
_entity.type
_entity.pdbx_description
1 polymer ?
#
loop_
_entity_poly.entity_id
_entity_poly.type
_entity_poly.pdbx_seq_one_letter_code
_entity_poly.pdbx_strand_id
1 'polypeptide(L)' 'MPLSTASEIHTKLGSLRGKYESVKGKDTGVHAYLGVPFAKPPVGPALRLAAPQPVEGWEGVRDATKQPLM' A
#
# COMPACT_ATOMS: atom_id res chain seq x y z
N MET A 1 -0.99 -28.20 1.33
CA MET A 1 -1.04 -27.09 2.31
C MET A 1 -1.37 -25.83 1.52
N PRO A 2 -2.49 -25.13 1.77
CA PRO A 2 -2.75 -23.91 1.02
C PRO A 2 -1.74 -22.86 1.46
N LEU A 3 -1.01 -22.29 0.49
CA LEU A 3 -0.19 -21.10 0.70
C LEU A 3 -1.10 -20.02 1.29
N SER A 4 -0.73 -19.44 2.43
CA SER A 4 -1.41 -18.27 2.97
C SER A 4 -1.23 -17.12 1.98
N THR A 5 -2.22 -16.89 1.13
CA THR A 5 -2.13 -16.08 -0.10
C THR A 5 -2.27 -14.58 0.13
N ALA A 6 -2.45 -14.11 1.36
CA ALA A 6 -2.62 -12.69 1.68
C ALA A 6 -1.63 -12.27 2.78
N SER A 7 -0.56 -11.57 2.39
CA SER A 7 0.42 -11.05 3.34
C SER A 7 -0.11 -9.77 3.97
N GLU A 8 -0.74 -9.90 5.13
CA GLU A 8 -1.21 -8.75 5.93
C GLU A 8 -0.10 -8.19 6.80
N ILE A 9 0.08 -6.86 6.80
CA ILE A 9 1.02 -6.15 7.68
C ILE A 9 0.34 -5.02 8.42
N HIS A 10 0.88 -4.68 9.59
CA HIS A 10 0.42 -3.57 10.42
C HIS A 10 1.37 -2.39 10.28
N THR A 11 0.84 -1.23 9.92
CA THR A 11 1.59 0.04 9.89
C THR A 11 1.09 0.96 11.00
N LYS A 12 1.76 2.10 11.21
CA LYS A 12 1.30 3.13 12.16
C LYS A 12 -0.07 3.72 11.80
N LEU A 13 -0.48 3.63 10.53
CA LEU A 13 -1.68 4.27 10.00
C LEU A 13 -2.82 3.27 9.73
N GLY A 14 -2.57 1.97 9.84
CA GLY A 14 -3.56 0.92 9.57
C GLY A 14 -2.95 -0.32 8.93
N SER A 15 -3.77 -1.35 8.75
CA SER A 15 -3.34 -2.63 8.20
C SER A 15 -3.42 -2.65 6.67
N LEU A 16 -2.51 -3.39 6.03
CA LEU A 16 -2.41 -3.53 4.57
C LEU A 16 -2.43 -5.00 4.18
N ARG A 17 -3.19 -5.35 3.15
CA ARG A 17 -3.12 -6.65 2.47
C ARG A 17 -2.30 -6.52 1.19
N GLY A 18 -1.14 -7.16 1.15
CA GLY A 18 -0.28 -7.25 -0.03
C GLY A 18 -0.44 -8.58 -0.77
N LYS A 19 0.46 -8.82 -1.72
CA LYS A 19 0.59 -10.08 -2.47
C LYS A 19 2.03 -10.58 -2.45
N TYR A 20 2.21 -11.88 -2.60
CA TYR A 20 3.52 -12.46 -2.84
C TYR A 20 3.76 -12.63 -4.35
N GLU A 21 4.91 -12.19 -4.84
CA GLU A 21 5.26 -12.23 -6.26
C GLU A 21 6.60 -12.94 -6.49
N SER A 22 6.64 -13.83 -7.47
CA SER A 22 7.88 -14.49 -7.90
C SER A 22 8.74 -13.51 -8.70
N VAL A 23 10.06 -13.55 -8.47
CA VAL A 23 11.03 -12.71 -9.17
C VAL A 23 11.77 -13.55 -10.21
N LYS A 24 11.80 -13.10 -11.47
CA LYS A 24 12.50 -13.81 -12.55
C LYS A 24 13.98 -13.99 -12.19
N GLY A 25 14.44 -15.25 -12.22
CA GLY A 25 15.84 -15.59 -11.92
C GLY A 25 16.17 -15.68 -10.43
N LYS A 26 15.16 -15.72 -9.55
CA LYS A 26 15.33 -16.02 -8.12
C LYS A 26 14.41 -17.16 -7.70
N ASP A 27 14.92 -18.02 -6.83
CA ASP A 27 14.15 -19.10 -6.22
C ASP A 27 13.21 -18.59 -5.11
N THR A 28 13.39 -17.34 -4.68
CA THR A 28 12.54 -16.66 -3.70
C THR A 28 11.77 -15.51 -4.33
N GLY A 29 10.50 -15.37 -3.95
CA GLY A 29 9.67 -14.21 -4.26
C GLY A 29 9.77 -13.09 -3.23
N VAL A 30 8.96 -12.05 -3.44
CA VAL A 30 8.88 -10.84 -2.60
C VAL A 30 7.44 -10.58 -2.17
N HIS A 31 7.27 -9.95 -1.02
CA HIS A 31 5.98 -9.38 -0.63
C HIS A 31 5.85 -7.97 -1.21
N ALA A 32 4.82 -7.75 -2.04
CA ALA A 32 4.52 -6.49 -2.68
C ALA A 32 3.29 -5.82 -2.05
N TYR A 33 3.45 -4.55 -1.69
CA TYR A 33 2.40 -3.66 -1.19
C TYR A 33 2.36 -2.42 -2.09
N LEU A 34 1.30 -2.30 -2.87
CA LEU A 34 1.13 -1.34 -3.95
C LEU A 34 0.03 -0.33 -3.61
N GLY A 35 0.15 0.90 -4.10
CA GLY A 35 -0.87 1.94 -3.87
C GLY A 35 -1.03 2.38 -2.41
N VAL A 36 0.00 2.20 -1.58
CA VAL A 36 -0.01 2.60 -0.16
C VAL A 36 0.04 4.13 -0.05
N PRO A 37 -0.95 4.79 0.57
CA PRO A 37 -0.94 6.24 0.72
C PRO A 37 0.11 6.68 1.74
N PHE A 38 0.90 7.69 1.37
CA PHE A 38 1.93 8.28 2.23
C PHE A 38 1.69 9.76 2.54
N ALA A 39 0.76 10.40 1.84
CA ALA A 39 0.37 11.80 2.04
C ALA A 39 -1.10 12.01 1.63
N LYS A 40 -1.71 13.11 2.07
CA LYS A 40 -3.03 13.54 1.58
C LYS A 40 -2.96 13.85 0.08
N PRO A 41 -4.00 13.49 -0.70
CA PRO A 41 -4.08 13.87 -2.11
C PRO A 41 -3.93 15.39 -2.31
N PRO A 42 -3.03 15.87 -3.18
CA PRO A 42 -2.73 17.31 -3.32
C PRO A 42 -3.77 18.04 -4.19
N VAL A 43 -5.05 17.89 -3.85
CA VAL A 43 -6.19 18.42 -4.59
C VAL A 43 -6.83 19.60 -3.86
N GLY A 44 -7.39 20.53 -4.63
CA GLY A 44 -8.03 21.74 -4.11
C GLY A 44 -7.07 22.90 -3.81
N PRO A 45 -7.60 24.11 -3.53
CA PRO A 45 -6.79 25.33 -3.40
C PRO A 45 -5.79 25.31 -2.24
N ALA A 46 -6.13 24.62 -1.15
CA ALA A 46 -5.30 24.58 0.06
C ALA A 46 -4.11 23.62 -0.05
N LEU A 47 -4.16 22.62 -0.94
CA LEU A 47 -3.16 21.54 -1.03
C LEU A 47 -2.36 21.58 -2.33
N ARG A 48 -2.92 22.12 -3.41
CA ARG A 48 -2.20 22.23 -4.68
C ARG A 48 -1.03 23.21 -4.53
N LEU A 49 0.16 22.79 -4.99
CA LEU A 49 1.43 23.52 -4.83
C LEU A 49 1.87 23.75 -3.37
N ALA A 50 1.21 23.12 -2.39
CA ALA A 50 1.62 23.15 -1.00
C ALA A 50 2.54 21.96 -0.66
N ALA A 51 3.22 22.04 0.49
CA ALA A 51 3.96 20.90 1.02
C ALA A 51 3.01 19.71 1.31
N PRO A 52 3.46 18.45 1.10
CA PRO A 52 2.65 17.27 1.41
C PRO A 52 2.16 17.26 2.86
N GLN A 53 0.89 16.94 3.07
CA GLN A 53 0.29 16.81 4.40
C GLN A 53 0.17 15.33 4.80
N PRO A 54 0.32 14.98 6.09
CA PRO A 54 0.17 13.60 6.56
C PRO A 54 -1.21 13.03 6.25
N VAL A 55 -1.26 11.77 5.77
CA VAL A 55 -2.52 11.06 5.57
C VAL A 55 -3.12 10.62 6.91
N GLU A 56 -4.44 10.61 6.99
CA GLU A 56 -5.15 10.06 8.14
C GLU A 56 -5.04 8.53 8.16
N GLY A 57 -5.04 7.96 9.36
CA GLY A 57 -5.12 6.51 9.52
C GLY A 57 -6.45 5.97 9.02
N TRP A 58 -6.49 4.68 8.72
CA TRP A 58 -7.69 3.97 8.30
C TRP A 58 -7.99 2.78 9.21
N GLU A 59 -9.28 2.46 9.33
CA GLU A 59 -9.74 1.27 10.02
C GLU A 59 -9.78 0.06 9.08
N GLY A 60 -9.68 -1.13 9.66
CA GLY A 60 -9.67 -2.38 8.92
C GLY A 60 -8.40 -2.59 8.08
N VAL A 61 -8.53 -3.42 7.04
CA VAL A 61 -7.41 -3.83 6.18
C VAL A 61 -7.59 -3.23 4.80
N ARG A 62 -6.64 -2.38 4.40
CA ARG A 62 -6.63 -1.77 3.06
C ARG A 62 -5.99 -2.71 2.04
N ASP A 63 -6.64 -2.88 0.89
CA ASP A 63 -6.11 -3.64 -0.24
C ASP A 63 -4.93 -2.88 -0.88
N ALA A 64 -3.76 -3.49 -0.85
CA ALA A 64 -2.51 -3.00 -1.43
C ALA A 64 -1.97 -3.97 -2.49
N THR A 65 -2.85 -4.64 -3.24
CA THR A 65 -2.47 -5.59 -4.30
C THR A 65 -2.38 -4.96 -5.70
N LYS A 66 -2.80 -3.70 -5.87
CA LYS A 66 -2.92 -3.01 -7.16
C LYS A 66 -2.13 -1.69 -7.18
N GLN A 67 -1.62 -1.33 -8.36
CA GLN A 67 -1.06 0.00 -8.58
C GLN A 67 -2.12 1.08 -8.31
N PRO A 68 -1.71 2.28 -7.85
CA PRO A 68 -2.64 3.40 -7.76
C PRO A 68 -3.20 3.74 -9.15
N LEU A 69 -4.35 4.39 -9.19
CA LEU A 69 -4.89 4.93 -10.43
C LEU A 69 -3.89 5.94 -11.01
N MET A 70 -3.56 5.80 -12.30
CA MET A 70 -2.80 6.78 -13.06
C MET A 70 -3.71 7.84 -13.65
#